data_AF-A0AAW2K3J2-F1
#
_entry.id   AF-A0AAW2K3J2-F1
#
_cell.length_a   1.000
_cell.length_b   1.000
_cell.length_c   1.000
_cell.angle_alpha   90.00
_cell.angle_beta   90.00
_cell.angle_gamma   90.00
#
_symmetry.space_group_name_H-M   'P 1'
#
loop_
_entity.id
_entity.type
_entity.pdbx_description
1 polymer ?
#
loop_
_entity_poly.entity_id
_entity_poly.type
_entity_poly.pdbx_seq_one_letter_code
_entity_poly.pdbx_strand_id
1 'polypeptide(L)'
;MSPNRLSIVCEAGTKTKADSAAKRARQAEKRRIYNKARKSEIRTRMKKVLEALEVLGKKADAQPEEVLPIEKLIAEAYSVIDKAVKVGTLHRNTGARRKSRLARRKKAVEIYHGWYAPAAAPAESA
;
A
#
# COMPACT_ATOMS: atom_id res chain seq x y z
N MET A 1 -31.91 -60.98 0.98
CA MET A 1 -30.89 -59.92 1.11
C MET A 1 -30.00 -59.98 -0.13
N SER A 2 -30.31 -59.21 -1.18
CA SER A 2 -29.47 -59.16 -2.40
C SER A 2 -28.43 -58.05 -2.24
N PRO A 3 -27.13 -58.32 -2.39
CA PRO A 3 -26.12 -57.28 -2.28
C PRO A 3 -26.20 -56.36 -3.51
N ASN A 4 -26.60 -55.10 -3.28
CA ASN A 4 -26.51 -54.03 -4.26
C ASN A 4 -25.07 -53.89 -4.74
N ARG A 5 -24.79 -54.43 -5.93
CA ARG A 5 -23.53 -54.23 -6.64
C ARG A 5 -23.56 -52.80 -7.19
N LEU A 6 -23.18 -51.82 -6.36
CA LEU A 6 -22.96 -50.44 -6.81
C LEU A 6 -21.82 -50.46 -7.83
N SER A 7 -22.17 -50.45 -9.12
CA SER A 7 -21.23 -50.18 -10.20
C SER A 7 -20.75 -48.74 -10.05
N ILE A 8 -19.60 -48.55 -9.42
CA ILE A 8 -18.87 -47.29 -9.53
C ILE A 8 -18.36 -47.22 -10.97
N VAL A 9 -19.16 -46.64 -11.85
CA VAL A 9 -18.74 -46.26 -13.19
C VAL A 9 -17.69 -45.17 -13.00
N CYS A 10 -16.42 -45.53 -13.15
CA CYS A 10 -15.35 -44.54 -13.33
C CYS A 10 -15.64 -43.77 -14.62
N GLU A 11 -16.29 -42.62 -14.51
CA GLU A 11 -16.37 -41.67 -15.61
C GLU A 11 -14.94 -41.26 -15.99
N ALA A 12 -14.51 -41.66 -17.18
CA ALA A 12 -13.23 -41.25 -17.73
C ALA A 12 -13.23 -39.73 -17.94
N GLY A 13 -12.66 -39.00 -16.98
CA GLY A 13 -12.51 -37.55 -17.07
C GLY A 13 -11.84 -37.17 -18.39
N THR A 14 -12.44 -36.25 -19.14
CA THR A 14 -11.91 -35.81 -20.42
C THR A 14 -10.50 -35.26 -20.22
N LYS A 15 -9.50 -35.87 -20.89
CA LYS A 15 -8.12 -35.37 -20.93
C LYS A 15 -8.12 -34.01 -21.64
N THR A 16 -8.29 -32.93 -20.89
CA THR A 16 -8.16 -31.57 -21.41
C THR A 16 -6.69 -31.32 -21.75
N LYS A 17 -6.42 -30.91 -23.00
CA LYS A 17 -5.06 -30.52 -23.42
C LYS A 17 -4.62 -29.33 -22.58
N ALA A 18 -3.33 -29.29 -22.21
CA ALA A 18 -2.77 -28.21 -21.40
C ALA A 18 -2.82 -26.87 -22.15
N ASP A 19 -3.91 -26.12 -21.96
CA ASP A 19 -4.02 -24.77 -22.49
C ASP A 19 -3.26 -23.77 -21.60
N SER A 20 -2.08 -23.38 -22.10
CA SER A 20 -1.24 -22.39 -21.45
C SER A 20 -1.93 -21.03 -21.33
N ALA A 21 -2.81 -20.66 -22.28
CA ALA A 21 -3.54 -19.39 -22.27
C ALA A 21 -4.57 -19.37 -21.14
N ALA A 22 -5.45 -20.38 -21.05
CA ALA A 22 -6.42 -20.49 -19.96
C ALA A 22 -5.76 -20.59 -18.58
N LYS A 23 -4.58 -21.22 -18.47
CA LYS A 23 -3.80 -21.22 -17.22
C LYS A 23 -3.31 -19.82 -16.84
N ARG A 24 -2.76 -19.07 -17.81
CA ARG A 24 -2.27 -17.70 -17.58
C ARG A 24 -3.40 -16.75 -17.20
N ALA A 25 -4.58 -16.89 -17.82
CA ALA A 25 -5.78 -16.11 -17.47
C ALA A 25 -6.15 -16.30 -15.98
N ARG A 26 -6.30 -17.55 -15.53
CA ARG A 26 -6.60 -17.88 -14.12
C ARG A 26 -5.56 -17.34 -13.14
N GLN A 27 -4.27 -17.43 -13.50
CA GLN A 27 -3.19 -16.89 -12.66
C GLN A 27 -3.22 -15.35 -12.60
N ALA A 28 -3.50 -14.70 -13.73
CA ALA A 28 -3.58 -13.24 -13.83
C ALA A 28 -4.72 -12.71 -12.97
N GLU A 29 -5.90 -13.33 -12.99
CA GLU A 29 -7.04 -12.94 -12.15
C GLU A 29 -6.72 -13.02 -10.66
N LYS A 30 -6.13 -14.14 -10.22
CA LYS A 30 -5.69 -14.30 -8.83
C LYS A 30 -4.71 -13.19 -8.42
N ARG A 31 -3.66 -12.96 -9.23
CA ARG A 31 -2.68 -11.89 -8.98
C ARG A 31 -3.32 -10.50 -9.00
N ARG A 32 -4.29 -10.26 -9.89
CA ARG A 32 -5.02 -9.00 -10.02
C ARG A 32 -5.76 -8.67 -8.71
N ILE A 33 -6.46 -9.63 -8.12
CA ILE A 33 -7.21 -9.44 -6.87
C ILE A 33 -6.27 -9.01 -5.73
N TYR A 34 -5.17 -9.75 -5.52
CA TYR A 34 -4.21 -9.41 -4.47
C TYR A 34 -3.52 -8.05 -4.71
N ASN A 35 -3.11 -7.78 -5.94
CA ASN A 35 -2.48 -6.51 -6.29
C ASN A 35 -3.45 -5.33 -6.17
N LYS A 36 -4.74 -5.53 -6.50
CA LYS A 36 -5.79 -4.52 -6.32
C LYS A 36 -5.95 -4.21 -4.83
N ALA A 37 -6.09 -5.23 -3.98
CA ALA A 37 -6.25 -5.07 -2.54
C ALA A 37 -5.08 -4.29 -1.90
N ARG A 38 -3.83 -4.65 -2.22
CA ARG A 38 -2.64 -3.94 -1.71
C ARG A 38 -2.58 -2.50 -2.21
N LYS A 39 -2.90 -2.26 -3.49
CA LYS A 39 -2.91 -0.90 -4.06
C LYS A 39 -3.99 -0.03 -3.42
N SER A 40 -5.18 -0.59 -3.18
CA SER A 40 -6.27 0.13 -2.50
C SER A 40 -5.91 0.42 -1.04
N GLU A 41 -5.33 -0.54 -0.32
CA GLU A 41 -4.93 -0.32 1.08
C GLU A 41 -3.94 0.85 1.20
N ILE A 42 -2.89 0.88 0.37
CA ILE A 42 -1.92 1.98 0.37
C ILE A 42 -2.62 3.31 0.08
N ARG A 43 -3.53 3.35 -0.91
CA ARG A 43 -4.27 4.56 -1.25
C ARG A 43 -5.11 5.05 -0.06
N THR A 44 -5.78 4.14 0.64
CA THR A 44 -6.59 4.47 1.81
C THR A 44 -5.75 5.00 2.97
N ARG A 45 -4.65 4.33 3.35
CA ARG A 45 -3.77 4.79 4.43
C ARG A 45 -3.15 6.14 4.11
N MET A 46 -2.68 6.33 2.88
CA MET A 46 -2.15 7.62 2.43
C MET A 46 -3.20 8.73 2.48
N LYS A 47 -4.46 8.43 2.08
CA LYS A 47 -5.55 9.39 2.13
C LYS A 47 -5.82 9.84 3.57
N LYS A 48 -5.89 8.91 4.53
CA LYS A 48 -6.07 9.22 5.97
C LYS A 48 -4.98 10.15 6.50
N VAL A 49 -3.71 9.91 6.14
CA VAL A 49 -2.59 10.78 6.54
C VAL A 49 -2.74 12.18 5.95
N LEU A 50 -3.10 12.28 4.67
CA LEU A 50 -3.25 13.57 4.01
C LEU A 50 -4.42 14.37 4.58
N GLU A 51 -5.55 13.73 4.85
CA GLU A 51 -6.71 14.38 5.49
C GLU A 51 -6.35 14.90 6.89
N ALA A 52 -5.63 14.10 7.69
CA ALA A 52 -5.18 14.52 9.01
C ALA A 52 -4.21 15.74 8.94
N LEU A 53 -3.27 15.73 7.99
CA LEU A 53 -2.35 16.84 7.77
C LEU A 53 -3.06 18.11 7.25
N GLU A 54 -4.08 17.98 6.41
CA GLU A 54 -4.87 19.11 5.91
C GLU A 54 -5.71 19.76 7.02
N VAL A 55 -6.26 18.96 7.93
CA VAL A 55 -6.96 19.48 9.12
C VAL A 55 -5.98 20.22 10.02
N LEU A 56 -4.80 19.65 10.30
CA LEU A 56 -3.78 20.27 11.14
C LEU A 56 -3.23 21.57 10.53
N GLY A 57 -3.06 21.63 9.21
CA GLY A 57 -2.58 22.84 8.53
C GLY A 57 -3.59 24.00 8.53
N LYS A 58 -4.88 23.74 8.72
CA LYS A 58 -5.93 24.78 8.77
C LYS A 58 -6.15 25.34 10.17
N LYS A 59 -5.82 24.59 11.22
CA LYS A 59 -5.93 25.05 12.60
C LYS A 59 -4.81 26.04 12.90
N ALA A 60 -5.13 27.24 13.37
CA ALA A 60 -4.12 28.25 13.73
C ALA A 60 -3.38 27.90 15.04
N ASP A 61 -4.07 27.25 15.99
CA ASP A 61 -3.55 26.91 17.33
C ASP A 61 -3.19 25.42 17.44
N ALA A 62 -2.59 24.85 16.40
CA ALA A 62 -2.14 23.47 16.45
C ALA A 62 -1.11 23.31 17.60
N GLN A 63 -1.24 22.26 18.39
CA GLN A 63 -0.26 21.89 19.41
C GLN A 63 0.64 20.75 18.90
N PRO A 64 1.92 20.69 19.32
CA PRO A 64 2.85 19.65 18.88
C PRO A 64 2.37 18.23 19.23
N GLU A 65 1.52 18.08 20.26
CA GLU A 65 0.93 16.80 20.65
C GLU A 65 0.00 16.21 19.56
N GLU A 66 -0.63 17.06 18.72
CA GLU A 66 -1.47 16.60 17.59
C GLU A 66 -0.64 15.92 16.48
N VAL A 67 0.70 16.04 16.51
CA VAL A 67 1.58 15.39 15.53
C VAL A 67 1.77 13.90 15.83
N LEU A 68 1.77 13.50 17.11
CA LEU A 68 1.94 12.10 17.54
C LEU A 68 0.96 11.11 16.88
N PRO A 69 -0.36 11.37 16.80
CA PRO A 69 -1.27 10.47 16.09
C PRO A 69 -0.99 10.42 14.58
N ILE A 70 -0.56 11.53 13.98
CA ILE A 70 -0.22 11.58 12.55
C ILE A 70 1.03 10.74 12.28
N GLU A 71 2.02 10.77 13.16
CA GLU A 71 3.22 9.93 13.04
C GLU A 71 2.91 8.44 13.09
N LYS A 72 1.98 8.02 13.96
CA LYS A 72 1.48 6.64 13.99
C LYS A 72 0.85 6.25 12.64
N LEU A 73 0.01 7.12 12.07
CA LEU A 73 -0.58 6.89 10.75
C LEU A 73 0.46 6.84 9.62
N ILE A 74 1.51 7.67 9.70
CA ILE A 74 2.63 7.64 8.75
C ILE A 74 3.39 6.32 8.87
N ALA A 75 3.67 5.84 10.10
CA ALA A 75 4.36 4.57 10.33
C ALA A 75 3.56 3.39 9.76
N GLU A 76 2.25 3.37 9.96
CA GLU A 76 1.37 2.38 9.34
C GLU A 76 1.42 2.45 7.80
N ALA A 77 1.35 3.65 7.23
CA ALA A 77 1.42 3.83 5.78
C ALA A 77 2.76 3.33 5.21
N TYR A 78 3.88 3.60 5.90
CA TYR A 78 5.21 3.12 5.52
C TYR A 78 5.30 1.60 5.58
N SER A 79 4.78 0.99 6.65
CA SER A 79 4.72 -0.47 6.81
C SER A 79 4.01 -1.14 5.64
N VAL A 80 2.83 -0.63 5.25
CA VAL A 80 2.07 -1.18 4.11
C VAL A 80 2.79 -0.97 2.78
N ILE A 81 3.39 0.20 2.55
CA ILE A 81 4.16 0.49 1.34
C ILE A 81 5.33 -0.48 1.19
N ASP A 82 6.12 -0.66 2.25
CA ASP A 82 7.33 -1.48 2.20
C ASP A 82 7.00 -2.97 2.09
N LYS A 83 5.91 -3.44 2.72
CA LYS A 83 5.37 -4.79 2.49
C LYS A 83 4.96 -4.99 1.03
N ALA A 84 4.32 -4.01 0.40
CA ALA A 84 3.92 -4.10 -1.00
C ALA A 84 5.11 -4.06 -1.99
N VAL A 85 6.21 -3.40 -1.60
CA VAL A 85 7.48 -3.45 -2.34
C VAL A 85 8.12 -4.83 -2.21
N LYS A 86 8.19 -5.39 -0.98
CA LYS A 86 8.75 -6.72 -0.72
C LYS A 86 8.05 -7.83 -1.51
N VAL A 87 6.72 -7.76 -1.61
CA VAL A 87 5.92 -8.74 -2.38
C VAL A 87 5.98 -8.48 -3.91
N GLY A 88 6.56 -7.36 -4.36
CA GLY A 88 6.69 -7.02 -5.77
C GLY A 88 5.41 -6.44 -6.41
N THR A 89 4.42 -6.04 -5.62
CA THR A 89 3.24 -5.32 -6.13
C THR A 89 3.58 -3.89 -6.55
N LEU A 90 4.60 -3.29 -5.92
CA LEU A 90 5.16 -1.98 -6.29
C LEU A 90 6.67 -2.07 -6.52
N HIS A 91 7.15 -1.30 -7.49
CA HIS A 91 8.59 -1.10 -7.68
C HIS A 91 9.19 -0.24 -6.56
N ARG A 92 10.46 -0.50 -6.20
CA ARG A 92 11.19 0.22 -5.12
C ARG A 92 11.12 1.74 -5.25
N ASN A 93 11.29 2.26 -6.47
CA ASN A 93 11.24 3.71 -6.73
C ASN A 93 9.83 4.27 -6.49
N THR A 94 8.79 3.50 -6.82
CA THR A 94 7.41 3.93 -6.58
C THR A 94 7.10 3.96 -5.08
N GLY A 95 7.61 3.00 -4.31
CA GLY A 95 7.56 3.03 -2.85
C GLY A 95 8.26 4.26 -2.28
N ALA A 96 9.51 4.50 -2.69
CA ALA A 96 10.31 5.66 -2.27
C ALA A 96 9.61 7.01 -2.58
N ARG A 97 9.05 7.17 -3.79
CA ARG A 97 8.28 8.38 -4.14
C ARG A 97 7.07 8.60 -3.24
N ARG A 98 6.35 7.54 -2.86
CA ARG A 98 5.20 7.65 -1.95
C ARG A 98 5.61 8.06 -0.54
N LYS A 99 6.70 7.50 -0.01
CA LYS A 99 7.26 7.88 1.30
C LYS A 99 7.73 9.34 1.29
N SER A 100 8.49 9.72 0.27
CA SER A 100 8.94 11.12 0.07
C SER A 100 7.77 12.11 0.01
N ARG A 101 6.66 11.75 -0.65
CA ARG A 101 5.46 12.59 -0.70
C ARG A 101 4.86 12.86 0.68
N LEU A 102 4.73 11.84 1.53
CA LEU A 102 4.19 12.00 2.88
C LEU A 102 5.13 12.83 3.75
N ALA A 103 6.43 12.56 3.71
CA ALA A 103 7.43 13.31 4.45
C ALA A 103 7.46 14.80 4.06
N ARG A 104 7.39 15.11 2.75
CA ARG A 104 7.32 16.50 2.27
C ARG A 104 6.08 17.23 2.78
N ARG A 105 4.93 16.56 2.84
CA ARG A 105 3.69 17.16 3.35
C ARG A 105 3.73 17.41 4.85
N LYS A 106 4.27 16.47 5.63
CA LYS A 106 4.53 16.66 7.07
C LYS A 106 5.41 17.90 7.29
N LYS A 107 6.57 17.98 6.63
CA LYS A 107 7.49 19.11 6.75
C LYS A 107 6.86 20.46 6.39
N ALA A 108 6.01 20.50 5.36
CA ALA A 108 5.33 21.73 4.97
C ALA A 108 4.41 22.27 6.09
N VAL A 109 3.72 21.38 6.80
CA VAL A 109 2.87 21.76 7.95
C VAL A 109 3.72 22.22 9.12
N GLU A 110 4.84 21.55 9.40
CA GLU A 110 5.78 21.96 10.46
C GLU A 110 6.38 23.35 10.21
N ILE A 111 6.70 23.66 8.96
CA ILE A 111 7.21 24.99 8.56
C ILE A 111 6.11 26.05 8.71
N TYR A 112 4.88 25.75 8.30
CA TYR A 112 3.75 26.68 8.43
C TYR A 112 3.47 27.08 9.88
N HIS A 113 3.55 26.11 10.80
CA HIS A 113 3.38 26.34 12.24
C HIS A 113 4.65 26.87 12.94
N GLY A 114 5.75 27.03 12.21
CA GLY A 114 7.00 27.57 12.75
C GLY A 114 7.78 26.61 13.66
N TRP A 115 7.38 25.34 13.77
CA TRP A 115 8.05 24.33 14.61
C TRP A 115 9.38 23.84 14.02
N TYR A 116 9.55 24.02 12.71
CA TYR A 116 10.77 23.66 12.03
C TYR A 116 11.14 24.73 11.00
N ALA A 117 12.26 25.40 11.23
CA ALA A 117 12.95 26.18 10.23
C ALA A 117 14.09 25.31 9.68
N PRO A 118 14.08 24.97 8.37
CA PRO A 118 15.27 24.35 7.80
C PRO A 118 16.43 25.34 7.94
N ALA A 119 17.48 24.94 8.65
CA ALA A 119 18.73 25.69 8.63
C ALA A 119 19.14 25.86 7.15
N ALA A 120 19.40 27.10 6.73
CA ALA A 120 19.99 27.35 5.43
C ALA A 120 21.25 26.48 5.33
N ALA A 121 21.29 25.59 4.34
CA ALA A 121 22.48 24.77 4.13
C ALA A 121 23.70 25.71 4.10
N PRO A 122 24.81 25.38 4.80
CA PRO A 122 26.03 26.14 4.61
C PRO A 122 26.30 26.15 3.10
N ALA A 123 26.43 27.33 2.53
CA ALA A 123 26.88 27.49 1.16
C ALA A 123 28.28 26.87 1.09
N GLU A 124 28.37 25.58 0.75
CA GLU A 124 29.64 24.95 0.45
C GLU A 124 30.12 25.57 -0.86
N SER A 125 31.11 26.43 -0.67
CA SER A 125 32.08 26.92 -1.63
C SER A 125 32.55 25.85 -2.62
N ALA A 126 32.52 26.23 -3.90
CA ALA A 126 33.37 25.78 -5.01
C ALA A 126 33.61 24.28 -5.19
#